data_AF-A0A6A5AE50-F1
#
_entry.id   AF-A0A6A5AE50-F1
#
_cell.length_a   1.000
_cell.length_b   1.000
_cell.length_c   1.000
_cell.angle_alpha   90.00
_cell.angle_beta   90.00
_cell.angle_gamma   90.00
#
_symmetry.space_group_name_H-M   'P 1'
#
loop_
_entity.id
_entity.type
_entity.pdbx_description
1 polymer ?
#
loop_
_entity_poly.entity_id
_entity_poly.type
_entity_poly.pdbx_seq_one_letter_code
_entity_poly.pdbx_strand_id
1 'polypeptide(L)'
;MKCLLKSGDTEKVIFFANVSRNNEIFILAANYLQNLDWRNDPDISKNVVGFYSKAKAFDQLAGFYDACAQVEIDDYKDYAKAKRSLEDAMKVAAKSTGPGKDKKVASFEQRIAVVDKFMTAKSLAKTDPNEMVALLQQLLEDADVDSAIRSGDAFALLVTHAYESDDVQNAVELINAMRQRNISVKAFINQKMLNEIQAKAGGSGSATDSTPERSDTRSSVTKQSQEAKGGDEDEDMQEDIEVEEGSPPRRK
;
A
#
# COMPACT_ATOMS: atom_id res chain seq x y z
N MET A 1 0.11 32.45 -12.30
CA MET A 1 -0.10 31.02 -11.99
C MET A 1 0.61 30.55 -10.73
N LYS A 2 1.96 30.57 -10.64
CA LYS A 2 2.68 30.05 -9.45
C LYS A 2 2.23 30.65 -8.11
N CYS A 3 2.00 31.97 -8.05
CA CYS A 3 1.45 32.62 -6.84
C CYS A 3 0.01 32.21 -6.53
N LEU A 4 -0.78 31.87 -7.56
CA LEU A 4 -2.19 31.45 -7.42
C LEU A 4 -2.30 30.01 -6.89
N LEU A 5 -1.38 29.13 -7.30
CA LEU A 5 -1.27 27.78 -6.72
C LEU A 5 -0.91 27.86 -5.22
N LYS A 6 0.00 28.78 -4.87
CA LYS A 6 0.40 29.00 -3.47
C LYS A 6 -0.72 29.56 -2.60
N SER A 7 -1.71 30.25 -3.18
CA SER A 7 -2.86 30.75 -2.42
C SER A 7 -3.91 29.68 -2.14
N GLY A 8 -3.81 28.49 -2.74
CA GLY A 8 -4.75 27.38 -2.51
C GLY A 8 -6.16 27.61 -3.08
N ASP A 9 -6.37 28.68 -3.83
CA ASP A 9 -7.70 29.06 -4.34
C ASP A 9 -8.04 28.26 -5.60
N THR A 10 -8.61 27.08 -5.39
CA THR A 10 -8.90 26.09 -6.43
C THR A 10 -9.84 26.63 -7.51
N GLU A 11 -10.87 27.39 -7.14
CA GLU A 11 -11.79 28.00 -8.10
C GLU A 11 -11.07 28.99 -9.01
N LYS A 12 -10.24 29.88 -8.45
CA LYS A 12 -9.46 30.82 -9.27
C LYS A 12 -8.43 30.10 -10.12
N VAL A 13 -7.83 29.01 -9.64
CA VAL A 13 -6.91 28.17 -10.43
C VAL A 13 -7.62 27.60 -11.65
N ILE A 14 -8.80 26.99 -11.47
CA ILE A 14 -9.62 26.43 -12.56
C ILE A 14 -10.06 27.53 -13.53
N PHE A 15 -10.53 28.66 -13.00
CA PHE A 15 -10.96 29.81 -13.80
C PHE A 15 -9.80 30.36 -14.66
N PHE A 16 -8.65 30.62 -14.04
CA PHE A 16 -7.48 31.15 -14.71
C PHE A 16 -6.98 30.20 -15.80
N ALA A 17 -6.96 28.90 -15.55
CA ALA A 17 -6.58 27.90 -16.56
C ALA A 17 -7.52 27.93 -17.78
N ASN A 18 -8.83 27.98 -17.55
CA ASN A 18 -9.82 28.04 -18.63
C ASN A 18 -9.75 29.33 -19.46
N VAL A 19 -9.51 30.48 -18.81
CA VAL A 19 -9.35 31.77 -19.50
C VAL A 19 -8.03 31.84 -20.28
N SER A 20 -6.94 31.33 -19.71
CA SER A 20 -5.62 31.44 -20.32
C SER A 20 -5.43 30.59 -21.58
N ARG A 21 -6.15 29.47 -21.70
CA ARG A 21 -6.11 28.56 -22.86
C ARG A 21 -4.70 28.17 -23.31
N ASN A 22 -3.79 28.01 -22.35
CA ASN A 22 -2.39 27.66 -22.58
C ASN A 22 -2.10 26.26 -22.03
N ASN A 23 -1.44 25.42 -22.83
CA ASN A 23 -1.12 24.04 -22.48
C ASN A 23 -0.29 23.92 -21.19
N GLU A 24 0.71 24.77 -20.99
CA GLU A 24 1.53 24.75 -19.77
C GLU A 24 0.70 25.11 -18.53
N ILE A 25 -0.25 26.04 -18.68
CA ILE A 25 -1.15 26.46 -17.58
C ILE A 25 -2.13 25.33 -17.27
N PHE A 26 -2.66 24.64 -18.28
CA PHE A 26 -3.49 23.45 -18.07
C PHE A 26 -2.74 22.35 -17.33
N ILE A 27 -1.51 22.02 -17.75
CA ILE A 27 -0.67 21.02 -17.08
C ILE A 27 -0.42 21.43 -15.63
N LEU A 28 -0.06 22.69 -15.39
CA LEU A 28 0.25 23.17 -14.05
C LEU A 28 -0.98 23.19 -13.13
N ALA A 29 -2.17 23.51 -13.66
CA ALA A 29 -3.42 23.41 -12.94
C ALA A 29 -3.76 21.95 -12.59
N ALA A 30 -3.66 21.04 -13.56
CA ALA A 30 -3.92 19.62 -13.35
C ALA A 30 -2.96 18.99 -12.32
N ASN A 31 -1.65 19.32 -12.41
CA ASN A 31 -0.64 18.88 -11.45
C ASN A 31 -0.92 19.35 -10.01
N TYR A 32 -1.55 20.52 -9.85
CA TYR A 32 -1.98 21.00 -8.54
C TYR A 32 -3.22 20.25 -8.06
N LEU A 33 -4.24 20.14 -8.91
CA LEU A 33 -5.52 19.51 -8.59
C LEU A 33 -5.40 18.03 -8.24
N GLN A 34 -4.48 17.28 -8.86
CA GLN A 34 -4.29 15.85 -8.56
C GLN A 34 -3.78 15.57 -7.14
N ASN A 35 -3.23 16.57 -6.46
CA ASN A 35 -2.77 16.45 -5.06
C ASN A 35 -3.88 16.79 -4.05
N LEU A 36 -5.07 17.20 -4.52
CA LEU A 36 -6.24 17.45 -3.70
C LEU A 36 -7.08 16.16 -3.59
N ASP A 37 -8.13 16.20 -2.77
CA ASP A 37 -9.07 15.08 -2.59
C ASP A 37 -10.02 14.91 -3.79
N TRP A 38 -9.46 14.46 -4.91
CA TRP A 38 -10.20 14.21 -6.15
C TRP A 38 -11.19 13.04 -6.05
N ARG A 39 -11.10 12.23 -4.98
CA ARG A 39 -11.95 11.05 -4.80
C ARG A 39 -13.29 11.39 -4.17
N ASN A 40 -13.30 12.37 -3.27
CA ASN A 40 -14.53 12.91 -2.67
C ASN A 40 -15.10 14.10 -3.46
N ASP A 41 -14.30 14.72 -4.32
CA ASP A 41 -14.74 15.80 -5.21
C ASP A 41 -14.62 15.41 -6.70
N PRO A 42 -15.74 14.99 -7.34
CA PRO A 42 -15.78 14.66 -8.76
C PRO A 42 -15.46 15.84 -9.69
N ASP A 43 -15.64 17.09 -9.25
CA ASP A 43 -15.31 18.25 -10.07
C ASP A 43 -13.80 18.44 -10.17
N ILE A 44 -13.03 18.14 -9.11
CA ILE A 44 -11.55 18.13 -9.18
C ILE A 44 -11.08 17.11 -10.20
N SER A 45 -11.52 15.85 -10.12
CA SER A 45 -11.10 14.79 -11.05
C SER A 45 -11.50 15.12 -12.50
N LYS A 46 -12.70 15.66 -12.71
CA LYS A 46 -13.16 16.12 -14.04
C LYS A 46 -12.28 17.24 -14.59
N ASN A 47 -11.86 18.19 -13.75
CA ASN A 47 -10.96 19.26 -14.17
C ASN A 47 -9.53 18.75 -14.47
N VAL A 48 -8.99 17.81 -13.69
CA VAL A 48 -7.70 17.15 -13.97
C VAL A 48 -7.73 16.48 -15.35
N VAL A 49 -8.73 15.63 -15.58
CA VAL A 49 -8.91 14.94 -16.87
C VAL A 49 -9.08 15.94 -18.00
N GLY A 50 -9.92 16.96 -17.81
CA GLY A 50 -10.19 18.00 -18.79
C GLY A 50 -8.94 18.81 -19.16
N PHE A 51 -8.13 19.21 -18.19
CA PHE A 51 -6.94 20.02 -18.42
C PHE A 51 -5.81 19.23 -19.09
N TYR A 52 -5.49 18.02 -18.62
CA TYR A 52 -4.49 17.21 -19.33
C TYR A 52 -4.94 16.85 -20.75
N SER A 53 -6.23 16.56 -20.96
CA SER A 53 -6.78 16.29 -22.29
C SER A 53 -6.64 17.49 -23.23
N LYS A 54 -7.00 18.71 -22.76
CA LYS A 54 -6.84 19.97 -23.53
C LYS A 54 -5.38 20.23 -23.89
N ALA A 55 -4.45 19.95 -22.96
CA ALA A 55 -3.02 20.12 -23.17
C ALA A 55 -2.37 19.01 -24.01
N LYS A 56 -3.09 17.94 -24.34
CA LYS A 56 -2.56 16.69 -24.94
C LYS A 56 -1.44 16.06 -24.10
N ALA A 57 -1.50 16.25 -22.78
CA ALA A 57 -0.56 15.73 -21.80
C ALA A 57 -0.92 14.28 -21.42
N PHE A 58 -0.89 13.37 -22.40
CA PHE A 58 -1.41 12.02 -22.27
C PHE A 58 -0.63 11.15 -21.28
N ASP A 59 0.67 11.38 -21.14
CA ASP A 59 1.50 10.66 -20.15
C ASP A 59 1.10 11.02 -18.71
N GLN A 60 0.87 12.30 -18.42
CA GLN A 60 0.40 12.73 -17.11
C GLN A 60 -1.04 12.26 -16.85
N LEU A 61 -1.90 12.29 -17.87
CA LEU A 61 -3.28 11.81 -17.73
C LEU A 61 -3.34 10.29 -17.46
N ALA A 62 -2.50 9.50 -18.15
CA ALA A 62 -2.40 8.07 -17.87
C ALA A 62 -1.89 7.82 -16.43
N GLY A 63 -0.91 8.61 -15.96
CA GLY A 63 -0.43 8.56 -14.58
C GLY A 63 -1.51 8.92 -13.55
N PHE A 64 -2.40 9.86 -13.86
CA PHE A 64 -3.54 10.17 -12.98
C PHE A 64 -4.51 8.99 -12.86
N TYR A 65 -4.87 8.35 -13.98
CA TYR A 65 -5.71 7.15 -13.94
C TYR A 65 -5.04 5.97 -13.23
N ASP A 66 -3.73 5.82 -13.37
CA ASP A 66 -2.96 4.82 -12.64
C ASP A 66 -2.98 5.07 -11.12
N ALA A 67 -2.78 6.31 -10.68
CA ALA A 67 -2.93 6.70 -9.29
C ALA A 67 -4.36 6.44 -8.76
N CYS A 68 -5.38 6.69 -9.59
CA CYS A 68 -6.75 6.31 -9.25
C CYS A 68 -6.89 4.80 -9.03
N ALA A 69 -6.32 3.97 -9.91
CA ALA A 69 -6.35 2.52 -9.75
C ALA A 69 -5.65 2.06 -8.46
N GLN A 70 -4.50 2.65 -8.14
CA GLN A 70 -3.73 2.31 -6.96
C GLN A 70 -4.50 2.59 -5.66
N VAL A 71 -5.17 3.74 -5.57
CA VAL A 71 -6.04 4.08 -4.42
C VAL A 71 -7.19 3.08 -4.27
N GLU A 72 -7.83 2.69 -5.37
CA GLU A 72 -8.91 1.70 -5.30
C GLU A 72 -8.42 0.31 -4.88
N ILE A 73 -7.17 -0.07 -5.20
CA ILE A 73 -6.53 -1.32 -4.75
C ILE A 73 -6.15 -1.25 -3.26
N ASP A 74 -5.43 -0.20 -2.86
CA ASP A 74 -4.79 -0.12 -1.55
C ASP A 74 -5.75 0.26 -0.43
N ASP A 75 -6.63 1.23 -0.68
CA ASP A 75 -7.48 1.78 0.37
C ASP A 75 -8.86 1.12 0.39
N TYR A 76 -9.41 0.83 -0.79
CA TYR A 76 -10.79 0.35 -0.93
C TYR A 76 -10.92 -1.12 -1.27
N LYS A 77 -9.84 -1.76 -1.75
CA LYS A 77 -9.86 -3.14 -2.27
C LYS A 77 -10.94 -3.36 -3.34
N ASP A 78 -11.29 -2.30 -4.08
CA ASP A 78 -12.26 -2.33 -5.18
C ASP A 78 -11.53 -2.59 -6.51
N TYR A 79 -11.19 -3.86 -6.72
CA TYR A 79 -10.51 -4.33 -7.92
C TYR A 79 -11.31 -4.10 -9.21
N ALA A 80 -12.65 -4.07 -9.13
CA ALA A 80 -13.50 -3.81 -10.29
C ALA A 80 -13.37 -2.36 -10.76
N LYS A 81 -13.33 -1.42 -9.81
CA LYS A 81 -13.10 0.00 -10.13
C LYS A 81 -11.65 0.26 -10.53
N ALA A 82 -10.68 -0.38 -9.86
CA ALA A 82 -9.28 -0.31 -10.24
C ALA A 82 -9.05 -0.76 -11.69
N LYS A 83 -9.65 -1.88 -12.12
CA LYS A 83 -9.59 -2.33 -13.51
C LYS A 83 -10.07 -1.27 -14.49
N ARG A 84 -11.23 -0.63 -14.24
CA ARG A 84 -11.76 0.42 -15.11
C ARG A 84 -10.79 1.60 -15.21
N SER A 85 -10.19 2.00 -14.10
CA SER A 85 -9.16 3.05 -14.08
C SER A 85 -7.92 2.65 -14.88
N LEU A 86 -7.45 1.39 -14.77
CA LEU A 86 -6.33 0.89 -15.58
C LEU A 86 -6.66 0.85 -17.08
N GLU A 87 -7.88 0.46 -17.46
CA GLU A 87 -8.34 0.50 -18.86
C GLU A 87 -8.33 1.92 -19.41
N ASP A 88 -8.77 2.90 -18.63
CA ASP A 88 -8.73 4.31 -19.02
C ASP A 88 -7.28 4.84 -19.10
N ALA A 89 -6.41 4.43 -18.17
CA ALA A 89 -4.97 4.71 -18.23
C ALA A 89 -4.35 4.16 -19.53
N MET A 90 -4.66 2.91 -19.88
CA MET A 90 -4.19 2.26 -21.10
C MET A 90 -4.68 2.97 -22.37
N LYS A 91 -5.98 3.29 -22.45
CA LYS A 91 -6.58 4.02 -23.58
C LYS A 91 -5.94 5.37 -23.81
N VAL A 92 -5.58 6.07 -22.74
CA VAL A 92 -4.91 7.38 -22.82
C VAL A 92 -3.43 7.21 -23.14
N ALA A 93 -2.73 6.27 -22.51
CA ALA A 93 -1.33 5.98 -22.79
C ALA A 93 -1.10 5.63 -24.27
N ALA A 94 -2.04 4.90 -24.88
CA ALA A 94 -2.01 4.59 -26.31
C ALA A 94 -2.03 5.84 -27.23
N LYS A 95 -2.51 6.98 -26.73
CA LYS A 95 -2.53 8.27 -27.46
C LYS A 95 -1.22 9.06 -27.32
N SER A 96 -0.33 8.70 -26.38
CA SER A 96 0.97 9.35 -26.27
C SER A 96 1.81 9.09 -27.53
N THR A 97 2.73 10.00 -27.83
CA THR A 97 3.73 9.85 -28.90
C THR A 97 5.15 9.78 -28.33
N GLY A 98 5.28 9.71 -27.00
CA GLY A 98 6.56 9.68 -26.31
C GLY A 98 7.27 8.33 -26.43
N PRO A 99 8.61 8.31 -26.25
CA PRO A 99 9.36 7.07 -26.15
C PRO A 99 8.85 6.25 -24.95
N GLY A 100 8.69 4.94 -25.13
CA GLY A 100 8.21 4.05 -24.07
C GLY A 100 6.69 3.90 -23.96
N LYS A 101 5.91 4.50 -24.87
CA LYS A 101 4.47 4.24 -25.02
C LYS A 101 4.15 2.75 -24.97
N ASP A 102 4.77 1.95 -25.83
CA ASP A 102 4.39 0.53 -25.99
C ASP A 102 4.66 -0.26 -24.72
N LYS A 103 5.76 0.08 -24.01
CA LYS A 103 6.06 -0.50 -22.69
C LYS A 103 5.02 -0.13 -21.65
N LYS A 104 4.55 1.13 -21.61
CA LYS A 104 3.48 1.56 -20.69
C LYS A 104 2.16 0.87 -20.98
N VAL A 105 1.78 0.80 -22.26
CA VAL A 105 0.54 0.11 -22.69
C VAL A 105 0.59 -1.36 -22.30
N ALA A 106 1.70 -2.05 -22.60
CA ALA A 106 1.90 -3.45 -22.23
C ALA A 106 1.88 -3.66 -20.70
N SER A 107 2.46 -2.74 -19.92
CA SER A 107 2.40 -2.80 -18.46
C SER A 107 0.96 -2.67 -17.93
N PHE A 108 0.15 -1.76 -18.48
CA PHE A 108 -1.26 -1.67 -18.10
C PHE A 108 -2.05 -2.91 -18.52
N GLU A 109 -1.80 -3.45 -19.71
CA GLU A 109 -2.44 -4.67 -20.21
C GLU A 109 -2.14 -5.88 -19.30
N GLN A 110 -0.88 -6.06 -18.90
CA GLN A 110 -0.47 -7.09 -17.94
C GLN A 110 -1.20 -6.90 -16.60
N ARG A 111 -1.21 -5.68 -16.05
CA ARG A 111 -1.88 -5.40 -14.77
C ARG A 111 -3.39 -5.65 -14.83
N ILE A 112 -4.05 -5.26 -15.93
CA ILE A 112 -5.47 -5.56 -16.16
C ILE A 112 -5.72 -7.06 -16.16
N ALA A 113 -4.88 -7.84 -16.85
CA ALA A 113 -5.00 -9.30 -16.89
C ALA A 113 -4.81 -9.95 -15.51
N VAL A 114 -3.88 -9.44 -14.70
CA VAL A 114 -3.66 -9.90 -13.32
C VAL A 114 -4.88 -9.59 -12.44
N VAL A 115 -5.41 -8.37 -12.50
CA VAL A 115 -6.62 -7.97 -11.78
C VAL A 115 -7.83 -8.83 -12.19
N ASP A 116 -7.99 -9.10 -13.49
CA ASP A 116 -9.06 -9.96 -13.99
C ASP A 116 -8.97 -11.38 -13.45
N LYS A 117 -7.79 -12.00 -13.54
CA LYS A 117 -7.55 -13.34 -12.98
C LYS A 117 -7.86 -13.37 -11.48
N PHE A 118 -7.44 -12.35 -10.74
CA PHE A 118 -7.70 -12.26 -9.30
C PHE A 118 -9.21 -12.14 -9.00
N MET A 119 -9.94 -11.31 -9.76
CA MET A 119 -11.39 -11.19 -9.63
C MET A 119 -12.12 -12.50 -9.96
N THR A 120 -11.67 -13.22 -11.00
CA THR A 120 -12.17 -14.55 -11.35
C THR A 120 -11.95 -15.52 -10.19
N ALA A 121 -10.72 -15.61 -9.66
CA ALA A 121 -10.41 -16.46 -8.51
C ALA A 121 -11.31 -16.16 -7.30
N LYS A 122 -11.52 -14.88 -6.98
CA LYS A 122 -12.42 -14.44 -5.89
C LYS A 122 -13.87 -14.90 -6.10
N SER A 123 -14.34 -14.95 -7.35
CA SER A 123 -15.69 -15.42 -7.69
C SER A 123 -15.83 -16.95 -7.54
N LEU A 124 -14.74 -17.70 -7.76
CA LEU A 124 -14.70 -19.15 -7.71
C LEU A 124 -14.62 -19.71 -6.28
N ALA A 125 -14.29 -18.88 -5.28
CA ALA A 125 -14.12 -19.28 -3.89
C ALA A 125 -15.27 -20.12 -3.30
N LYS A 126 -16.50 -19.95 -3.81
CA LYS A 126 -17.68 -20.70 -3.36
C LYS A 126 -18.11 -21.83 -4.29
N THR A 127 -17.70 -21.81 -5.56
CA THR A 127 -18.20 -22.71 -6.60
C THR A 127 -17.18 -23.76 -7.01
N ASP A 128 -15.91 -23.34 -7.16
CA ASP A 128 -14.78 -24.23 -7.45
C ASP A 128 -13.54 -23.76 -6.67
N PRO A 129 -13.41 -24.21 -5.41
CA PRO A 129 -12.30 -23.80 -4.57
C PRO A 129 -10.94 -24.32 -5.06
N ASN A 130 -10.90 -25.45 -5.77
CA ASN A 130 -9.66 -26.00 -6.31
C ASN A 130 -9.14 -25.14 -7.46
N GLU A 131 -10.01 -24.71 -8.36
CA GLU A 131 -9.65 -23.79 -9.44
C GLU A 131 -9.22 -22.42 -8.88
N MET A 132 -9.89 -21.92 -7.85
CA MET A 132 -9.45 -20.71 -7.14
C MET A 132 -8.01 -20.85 -6.62
N VAL A 133 -7.69 -21.95 -5.92
CA VAL A 133 -6.34 -22.17 -5.36
C VAL A 133 -5.30 -22.19 -6.47
N ALA A 134 -5.55 -22.90 -7.57
CA ALA A 134 -4.64 -22.98 -8.71
C ALA A 134 -4.38 -21.59 -9.33
N LEU A 135 -5.43 -20.79 -9.54
CA LEU A 135 -5.30 -19.44 -10.09
C LEU A 135 -4.51 -18.50 -9.16
N LEU A 136 -4.77 -18.55 -7.85
CA LEU A 136 -4.07 -17.71 -6.89
C LEU A 136 -2.60 -18.11 -6.72
N GLN A 137 -2.29 -19.41 -6.75
CA GLN A 137 -0.90 -19.89 -6.73
C GLN A 137 -0.14 -19.43 -7.97
N GLN A 138 -0.73 -19.60 -9.16
CA GLN A 138 -0.14 -19.10 -10.41
C GLN A 138 0.07 -17.58 -10.38
N LEU A 139 -0.87 -16.82 -9.82
CA LEU A 139 -0.73 -15.37 -9.67
C LEU A 139 0.42 -15.00 -8.72
N LEU A 140 0.59 -15.74 -7.62
CA LEU A 140 1.64 -15.48 -6.63
C LEU A 140 3.04 -15.91 -7.07
N GLU A 141 3.17 -16.66 -8.16
CA GLU A 141 4.45 -16.95 -8.82
C GLU A 141 4.97 -15.77 -9.64
N ASP A 142 4.09 -14.87 -10.09
CA ASP A 142 4.47 -13.65 -10.81
C ASP A 142 5.17 -12.68 -9.83
N ALA A 143 6.42 -12.32 -10.15
CA ALA A 143 7.22 -11.40 -9.34
C ALA A 143 6.64 -9.98 -9.29
N ASP A 144 5.87 -9.59 -10.32
CA ASP A 144 5.27 -8.26 -10.43
C ASP A 144 3.79 -8.24 -10.01
N VAL A 145 3.30 -9.30 -9.34
CA VAL A 145 1.90 -9.40 -8.91
C VAL A 145 1.46 -8.21 -8.04
N ASP A 146 2.36 -7.71 -7.20
CA ASP A 146 2.11 -6.57 -6.30
C ASP A 146 1.93 -5.24 -7.05
N SER A 147 2.27 -5.17 -8.34
CA SER A 147 2.00 -4.01 -9.18
C SER A 147 0.53 -3.87 -9.58
N ALA A 148 -0.25 -4.95 -9.50
CA ALA A 148 -1.63 -5.00 -9.97
C ALA A 148 -2.64 -5.35 -8.88
N ILE A 149 -2.23 -6.15 -7.90
CA ILE A 149 -3.07 -6.54 -6.76
C ILE A 149 -2.26 -6.52 -5.48
N ARG A 150 -2.93 -6.54 -4.32
CA ARG A 150 -2.23 -6.78 -3.06
C ARG A 150 -2.06 -8.29 -2.89
N SER A 151 -0.84 -8.80 -2.97
CA SER A 151 -0.57 -10.23 -2.73
C SER A 151 -1.14 -10.72 -1.40
N GLY A 152 -1.18 -9.85 -0.38
CA GLY A 152 -1.81 -10.16 0.91
C GLY A 152 -3.31 -10.49 0.84
N ASP A 153 -4.06 -9.89 -0.09
CA ASP A 153 -5.48 -10.22 -0.29
C ASP A 153 -5.62 -11.61 -0.97
N ALA A 154 -4.69 -11.99 -1.86
CA ALA A 154 -4.64 -13.33 -2.43
C ALA A 154 -4.30 -14.40 -1.39
N PHE A 155 -3.30 -14.14 -0.54
CA PHE A 155 -2.99 -15.03 0.59
C PHE A 155 -4.16 -15.13 1.57
N ALA A 156 -4.87 -14.04 1.84
CA ALA A 156 -6.04 -14.08 2.73
C ALA A 156 -7.12 -15.04 2.22
N LEU A 157 -7.38 -15.07 0.90
CA LEU A 157 -8.32 -16.02 0.30
C LEU A 157 -7.83 -17.47 0.44
N LEU A 158 -6.55 -17.73 0.16
CA LEU A 158 -5.95 -19.06 0.31
C LEU A 158 -6.02 -19.57 1.77
N VAL A 159 -5.65 -18.71 2.74
CA VAL A 159 -5.69 -19.08 4.17
C VAL A 159 -7.12 -19.29 4.64
N THR A 160 -8.07 -18.46 4.19
CA THR A 160 -9.49 -18.63 4.52
C THR A 160 -9.98 -19.99 4.05
N HIS A 161 -9.66 -20.37 2.82
CA HIS A 161 -10.02 -21.68 2.28
C HIS A 161 -9.38 -22.85 3.03
N ALA A 162 -8.08 -22.78 3.33
CA ALA A 162 -7.39 -23.81 4.09
C ALA A 162 -7.99 -23.97 5.49
N TYR A 163 -8.34 -22.86 6.15
CA TYR A 163 -9.01 -22.86 7.44
C TYR A 163 -10.43 -23.48 7.37
N GLU A 164 -11.22 -23.14 6.33
CA GLU A 164 -12.56 -23.72 6.11
C GLU A 164 -12.50 -25.23 5.79
N SER A 165 -11.40 -25.68 5.18
CA SER A 165 -11.16 -27.09 4.85
C SER A 165 -10.54 -27.90 6.01
N ASP A 166 -10.33 -27.28 7.18
CA ASP A 166 -9.62 -27.83 8.35
C ASP A 166 -8.18 -28.29 8.04
N ASP A 167 -7.58 -27.78 6.96
CA ASP A 167 -6.20 -28.03 6.58
C ASP A 167 -5.27 -27.02 7.27
N VAL A 168 -5.01 -27.29 8.54
CA VAL A 168 -4.20 -26.44 9.41
C VAL A 168 -2.75 -26.33 8.91
N GLN A 169 -2.22 -27.41 8.33
CA GLN A 169 -0.83 -27.45 7.89
C GLN A 169 -0.61 -26.49 6.71
N ASN A 170 -1.47 -26.57 5.69
CA ASN A 170 -1.43 -25.66 4.56
C ASN A 170 -1.67 -24.21 4.99
N ALA A 171 -2.61 -23.97 5.91
CA ALA A 171 -2.86 -22.63 6.46
C ALA A 171 -1.62 -22.03 7.13
N VAL A 172 -0.86 -22.83 7.90
CA VAL A 172 0.41 -22.39 8.53
C VAL A 172 1.48 -22.11 7.49
N GLU A 173 1.62 -22.95 6.47
CA GLU A 173 2.58 -22.76 5.37
C GLU A 173 2.32 -21.46 4.62
N LEU A 174 1.06 -21.18 4.28
CA LEU A 174 0.64 -19.93 3.64
C LEU A 174 0.93 -18.70 4.53
N ILE A 175 0.66 -18.77 5.83
CA ILE A 175 0.99 -17.69 6.77
C ILE A 175 2.51 -17.46 6.85
N ASN A 176 3.31 -18.52 6.82
CA ASN A 176 4.76 -18.39 6.81
C ASN A 176 5.27 -17.80 5.49
N ALA A 177 4.67 -18.18 4.35
CA ALA A 177 4.97 -17.57 3.05
C ALA A 177 4.68 -16.07 3.04
N MET A 178 3.55 -15.63 3.64
CA MET A 178 3.27 -14.20 3.82
C MET A 178 4.37 -13.48 4.61
N ARG A 179 4.84 -14.07 5.72
CA ARG A 179 5.90 -13.48 6.55
C ARG A 179 7.23 -13.39 5.81
N GLN A 180 7.57 -14.40 5.02
CA GLN A 180 8.79 -14.41 4.19
C GLN A 180 8.77 -13.32 3.12
N ARG A 181 7.59 -13.01 2.56
CA ARG A 181 7.38 -11.91 1.62
C ARG A 181 7.20 -10.54 2.30
N ASN A 182 7.45 -10.45 3.61
CA ASN A 182 7.26 -9.24 4.42
C ASN A 182 5.82 -8.67 4.38
N ILE A 183 4.83 -9.53 4.18
CA ILE A 183 3.41 -9.17 4.17
C ILE A 183 2.89 -9.22 5.61
N SER A 184 2.30 -8.11 6.07
CA SER A 184 1.74 -8.02 7.42
C SER A 184 0.50 -8.90 7.58
N VAL A 185 0.67 -10.11 8.11
CA VAL A 185 -0.41 -11.09 8.29
C VAL A 185 -1.63 -10.50 9.03
N LYS A 186 -1.39 -9.67 10.06
CA LYS A 186 -2.45 -9.03 10.86
C LYS A 186 -3.30 -8.02 10.07
N ALA A 187 -2.77 -7.47 8.97
CA ALA A 187 -3.51 -6.52 8.13
C ALA A 187 -4.49 -7.21 7.17
N PHE A 188 -4.34 -8.51 6.95
CA PHE A 188 -5.11 -9.27 5.96
C PHE A 188 -5.95 -10.40 6.56
N ILE A 189 -5.51 -10.98 7.68
CA ILE A 189 -6.15 -12.14 8.29
C ILE A 189 -6.77 -11.76 9.64
N ASN A 190 -8.00 -12.24 9.88
CA ASN A 190 -8.70 -12.02 11.14
C ASN A 190 -7.93 -12.63 12.33
N GLN A 191 -7.77 -11.86 13.41
CA GLN A 191 -7.01 -12.28 14.60
C GLN A 191 -7.59 -13.55 15.25
N LYS A 192 -8.91 -13.74 15.24
CA LYS A 192 -9.55 -14.95 15.76
C LYS A 192 -9.15 -16.18 14.94
N MET A 193 -9.26 -16.11 13.62
CA MET A 193 -8.85 -17.18 12.70
C MET A 193 -7.37 -17.53 12.90
N LEU A 194 -6.51 -16.50 13.00
CA LEU A 194 -5.08 -16.68 13.21
C LEU A 194 -4.76 -17.38 14.54
N ASN A 195 -5.44 -17.02 15.63
CA ASN A 195 -5.27 -17.68 16.93
C ASN A 195 -5.73 -19.14 16.89
N GLU A 196 -6.84 -19.44 16.21
CA GLU A 196 -7.35 -20.80 16.09
C GLU A 196 -6.44 -21.71 15.26
N ILE A 197 -5.90 -21.20 14.15
CA ILE A 197 -4.90 -21.93 13.34
C ILE A 197 -3.68 -22.24 14.21
N GLN A 198 -3.18 -21.28 14.99
CA GLN A 198 -2.04 -21.48 15.89
C GLN A 198 -2.33 -22.47 17.02
N ALA A 199 -3.52 -22.41 17.61
CA ALA A 199 -3.92 -23.35 18.66
C ALA A 199 -4.01 -24.79 18.13
N LYS A 200 -4.58 -24.98 16.93
CA LYS A 200 -4.64 -26.30 16.28
C LYS A 200 -3.24 -26.81 15.89
N ALA A 201 -2.39 -25.94 15.37
CA ALA A 201 -1.01 -26.29 15.01
C ALA A 201 -0.16 -26.67 16.24
N GLY A 202 -0.32 -25.96 17.36
CA GLY A 202 0.37 -26.25 18.62
C GLY A 202 -0.20 -27.44 19.40
N GLY A 203 -1.51 -27.73 19.23
CA GLY A 203 -2.18 -28.88 19.85
C GLY A 203 -1.83 -30.23 19.20
N SER A 204 -1.37 -30.23 17.95
CA SER A 204 -0.93 -31.44 17.24
C SER A 204 0.49 -31.91 17.65
N GLY A 205 1.12 -31.24 18.62
CA GLY A 205 2.51 -31.49 19.03
C GLY A 205 2.75 -31.82 20.51
N SER A 206 1.73 -32.07 21.34
CA SER A 206 1.97 -32.45 22.74
C SER A 206 0.86 -33.33 23.33
N ALA A 207 0.97 -34.63 23.08
CA ALA A 207 0.44 -35.67 23.96
C ALA A 207 1.62 -36.44 24.56
N THR A 208 1.49 -36.79 25.86
CA THR A 208 2.53 -37.18 26.84
C THR A 208 3.27 -35.94 27.39
N ASP A 209 3.05 -35.49 28.62
CA ASP A 209 3.00 -36.27 29.85
C ASP A 209 1.95 -35.73 30.85
N SER A 210 1.32 -36.66 31.57
CA SER A 210 0.23 -36.39 32.50
C SER A 210 0.70 -36.65 33.93
N THR A 211 1.09 -35.59 34.64
CA THR A 211 0.88 -35.34 36.11
C THR A 211 1.46 -36.34 37.14
N PRO A 212 1.45 -36.05 38.47
CA PRO A 212 1.36 -34.76 39.22
C PRO A 212 2.36 -34.67 40.41
N GLU A 213 2.55 -33.49 41.03
CA GLU A 213 2.55 -33.42 42.51
C GLU A 213 2.38 -31.99 43.08
N ARG A 214 1.55 -31.93 44.14
CA ARG A 214 1.31 -30.83 45.11
C ARG A 214 2.55 -30.67 46.01
N SER A 215 2.81 -29.69 46.88
CA SER A 215 2.13 -28.55 47.54
C SER A 215 3.21 -27.82 48.37
N ASP A 216 2.97 -26.54 48.69
CA ASP A 216 3.38 -25.81 49.91
C ASP A 216 4.85 -25.83 50.38
N THR A 217 5.51 -24.67 50.46
CA THR A 217 5.60 -23.90 51.72
C THR A 217 6.38 -22.58 51.57
N ARG A 218 5.98 -21.64 52.42
CA ARG A 218 6.45 -20.27 52.63
C ARG A 218 7.40 -20.26 53.84
N SER A 219 8.52 -19.52 53.80
CA SER A 219 9.33 -18.93 54.91
C SER A 219 10.76 -18.64 54.38
N SER A 220 11.20 -17.40 54.11
CA SER A 220 11.61 -16.28 55.00
C SER A 220 13.05 -16.35 55.55
N VAL A 221 13.77 -15.22 55.38
CA VAL A 221 14.99 -14.70 56.07
C VAL A 221 16.33 -15.40 55.71
N THR A 222 17.51 -14.79 55.51
CA THR A 222 18.22 -13.60 56.05
C THR A 222 19.41 -13.30 55.10
N LYS A 223 19.61 -12.11 54.53
CA LYS A 223 20.38 -10.91 54.98
C LYS A 223 21.90 -11.12 55.20
N GLN A 224 22.74 -10.47 54.37
CA GLN A 224 23.96 -9.69 54.72
C GLN A 224 24.63 -9.18 53.42
N SER A 225 24.59 -7.86 53.14
CA SER A 225 25.62 -6.80 53.40
C SER A 225 26.78 -6.86 52.39
N GLN A 226 27.20 -5.81 51.67
CA GLN A 226 27.67 -4.45 52.03
C GLN A 226 27.53 -3.54 50.77
N GLU A 227 27.10 -2.27 50.85
CA GLU A 227 27.92 -1.03 51.03
C GLU A 227 29.17 -0.98 50.11
N ALA A 228 29.49 0.06 49.33
CA ALA A 228 29.19 1.49 49.41
C ALA A 228 29.48 2.22 48.08
N LYS A 229 28.92 3.45 47.96
CA LYS A 229 29.46 4.71 47.37
C LYS A 229 30.25 4.62 46.07
N GLY A 230 29.97 5.37 45.01
CA GLY A 230 29.45 6.74 44.90
C GLY A 230 30.25 7.44 43.79
N GLY A 231 29.68 8.45 43.13
CA GLY A 231 30.41 9.30 42.18
C GLY A 231 29.57 9.68 40.96
N ASP A 232 28.86 10.80 41.07
CA ASP A 232 28.49 11.67 39.95
C ASP A 232 29.76 12.07 39.19
N GLU A 233 29.72 12.08 37.85
CA GLU A 233 30.31 13.15 37.05
C GLU A 233 29.46 13.35 35.79
N ASP A 234 28.85 14.55 35.73
CA ASP A 234 28.28 15.19 34.56
C ASP A 234 29.38 15.45 33.53
N GLU A 235 29.13 15.18 32.25
CA GLU A 235 29.83 15.87 31.15
C GLU A 235 28.81 16.35 30.13
N ASP A 236 28.50 17.65 30.25
CA ASP A 236 27.92 18.51 29.24
C ASP A 236 28.84 18.56 28.00
N MET A 237 28.36 18.09 26.85
CA MET A 237 28.93 18.43 25.55
C MET A 237 28.08 19.51 24.90
N GLN A 238 28.52 20.76 25.03
CA GLN A 238 28.06 21.90 24.26
C GLN A 238 28.71 21.85 22.87
N GLU A 239 27.88 21.77 21.82
CA GLU A 239 28.31 22.01 20.43
C GLU A 239 28.23 23.52 20.15
N ASP A 240 29.40 24.10 19.85
CA ASP A 240 29.59 25.47 19.42
C ASP A 240 28.90 25.74 18.08
N ILE A 241 27.97 26.70 18.08
CA ILE A 241 27.40 27.31 16.88
C ILE A 241 28.21 28.57 16.56
N GLU A 242 29.14 28.48 15.60
CA GLU A 242 29.75 29.67 15.01
C GLU A 242 28.78 30.31 14.00
N VAL A 243 28.29 31.48 14.37
CA VAL A 243 27.48 32.38 13.54
C VAL A 243 28.45 33.34 12.85
N GLU A 244 28.68 33.16 11.54
CA GLU A 244 29.38 34.15 10.72
C GLU A 244 28.36 35.09 10.05
N GLU A 245 28.15 36.27 10.65
CA GLU A 245 27.50 37.42 10.00
C GLU A 245 28.53 38.22 9.19
N GLY A 246 28.31 38.37 7.88
CA GLY A 246 29.08 39.27 7.01
C GLY A 246 28.19 39.90 5.93
N SER A 247 27.97 41.20 6.05
CA SER A 247 27.00 42.03 5.31
C SER A 247 27.21 42.13 3.77
N PRO A 248 26.15 42.48 2.99
CA PRO A 248 26.25 43.09 1.66
C PRO A 248 26.23 44.64 1.77
N PRO A 249 26.20 45.49 0.69
CA PRO A 249 26.42 45.28 -0.74
C PRO A 249 27.43 46.28 -1.37
N ARG A 250 27.81 46.09 -2.65
CA ARG A 250 28.23 47.22 -3.53
C ARG A 250 27.58 47.15 -4.90
N ARG A 251 26.83 48.21 -5.22
CA ARG A 251 26.38 48.60 -6.55
C ARG A 251 27.56 48.94 -7.46
N LYS A 252 27.47 48.56 -8.72
CA LYS A 252 27.53 49.46 -9.89
C LYS A 252 26.76 48.84 -11.04
#